data_AF-A0A9D9BY64-F1
#
_entry.id   AF-A0A9D9BY64-F1
#
_cell.length_a   1.000
_cell.length_b   1.000
_cell.length_c   1.000
_cell.angle_alpha   90.00
_cell.angle_beta   90.00
_cell.angle_gamma   90.00
#
_symmetry.space_group_name_H-M   'P 1'
#
loop_
_entity.id
_entity.type
_entity.pdbx_description
1 polymer ?
#
loop_
_entity_poly.entity_id
_entity_poly.type
_entity_poly.pdbx_seq_one_letter_code
_entity_poly.pdbx_strand_id
1 'polypeptide(L)'
;MAFDGVFAHYMLEEIKSVLIGKRISKVEAINETDYAFSLAGKLALILSADKNFSHFRVTQKDFIHTDNHFGNILKKYFNSAFIDSINQFGSDRIICLSVTKNDELGYPKVYKLVFEFTGKTSNLIILDEADIIIEAYHKHFEIDSRIISPNVAYAKLESTKVDPFSMKSDDTTLQENIYEGVSKLSFSECCYASSLLNVINRKVDPTLIAGNKINFYCFDLLHLEGE
;
A
#
# COMPACT_ATOMS: atom_id res chain seq x y z
N MET A 1 5.49 4.69 -13.23
CA MET A 1 4.85 5.32 -12.07
C MET A 1 5.86 5.30 -10.96
N ALA A 2 6.05 6.42 -10.28
CA ALA A 2 7.02 6.55 -9.19
C ALA A 2 6.67 5.70 -7.96
N PHE A 3 5.38 5.54 -7.67
CA PHE A 3 4.91 4.70 -6.58
C PHE A 3 4.97 3.22 -6.98
N ASP A 4 6.12 2.61 -6.73
CA ASP A 4 6.41 1.19 -6.90
C ASP A 4 6.55 0.49 -5.54
N GLY A 5 6.87 -0.80 -5.54
CA GLY A 5 6.98 -1.60 -4.33
C GLY A 5 8.15 -1.20 -3.44
N VAL A 6 9.28 -0.79 -4.05
CA VAL A 6 10.41 -0.22 -3.32
C VAL A 6 10.02 1.10 -2.65
N PHE A 7 9.28 1.97 -3.36
CA PHE A 7 8.74 3.19 -2.75
C PHE A 7 7.77 2.88 -1.60
N ALA A 8 6.86 1.91 -1.79
CA ALA A 8 5.90 1.49 -0.76
C ALA A 8 6.61 0.94 0.49
N HIS A 9 7.70 0.19 0.32
CA HIS A 9 8.53 -0.32 1.40
C HIS A 9 9.05 0.81 2.31
N TYR A 10 9.70 1.79 1.72
CA TYR A 10 10.26 2.91 2.48
C TYR A 10 9.18 3.80 3.11
N MET A 11 8.08 4.04 2.38
CA MET A 11 6.92 4.73 2.94
C MET A 11 6.33 3.99 4.16
N LEU A 12 6.26 2.66 4.13
CA LEU A 12 5.77 1.87 5.25
C LEU A 12 6.71 1.96 6.46
N GLU A 13 8.02 1.82 6.25
CA GLU A 13 9.02 1.97 7.32
C GLU A 13 8.90 3.33 8.02
N GLU A 14 8.69 4.41 7.25
CA GLU A 14 8.47 5.75 7.81
C GLU A 14 7.21 5.81 8.68
N ILE A 15 6.07 5.34 8.18
CA ILE A 15 4.78 5.54 8.86
C ILE A 15 4.49 4.54 9.97
N LYS A 16 5.15 3.37 10.00
CA LYS A 16 4.91 2.32 11.03
C LYS A 16 5.02 2.87 12.44
N SER A 17 6.08 3.61 12.74
CA SER A 17 6.31 4.25 14.05
C SER A 17 5.22 5.25 14.44
N VAL A 18 4.55 5.81 13.44
CA VAL A 18 3.49 6.81 13.61
C VAL A 18 2.11 6.15 13.72
N LEU A 19 1.91 4.93 13.22
CA LEU A 19 0.60 4.28 13.14
C LEU A 19 0.40 3.17 14.19
N ILE A 20 1.39 2.32 14.40
CA ILE A 20 1.25 1.11 15.23
C ILE A 20 0.94 1.50 16.68
N GLY A 21 -0.01 0.79 17.29
CA GLY A 21 -0.50 1.03 18.64
C GLY A 21 -1.46 2.21 18.78
N LYS A 22 -1.70 3.01 17.72
CA LYS A 22 -2.68 4.08 17.76
C LYS A 22 -4.10 3.56 17.54
N ARG A 23 -5.05 4.23 18.19
CA ARG A 23 -6.48 4.02 17.97
C ARG A 23 -6.97 4.88 16.81
N ILE A 24 -7.68 4.26 15.87
CA ILE A 24 -8.44 4.94 14.81
C ILE A 24 -9.65 5.61 15.45
N SER A 25 -9.65 6.94 15.49
CA SER A 25 -10.73 7.73 16.09
C SER A 25 -11.96 7.75 15.18
N LYS A 26 -11.75 7.87 13.88
CA LYS A 26 -12.82 7.99 12.89
C LYS A 26 -12.36 7.51 11.51
N VAL A 27 -13.27 6.88 10.78
CA VAL A 27 -13.10 6.47 9.38
C VAL A 27 -14.17 7.15 8.55
N GLU A 28 -13.74 7.80 7.48
CA GLU A 28 -14.57 8.66 6.63
C GLU A 28 -14.20 8.49 5.15
N ALA A 29 -15.17 8.59 4.25
CA ALA A 29 -14.87 8.74 2.84
C ALA A 29 -14.51 10.20 2.54
N ILE A 30 -13.55 10.44 1.67
CA ILE A 30 -13.23 11.78 1.13
C ILE A 30 -13.97 11.97 -0.21
N ASN A 31 -13.95 10.93 -1.04
CA ASN A 31 -14.66 10.84 -2.31
C ASN A 31 -15.03 9.36 -2.56
N GLU A 32 -15.37 9.00 -3.80
CA GLU A 32 -15.75 7.62 -4.16
C GLU A 32 -14.65 6.57 -3.98
N THR A 33 -13.37 6.94 -4.05
CA THR A 33 -12.22 6.02 -4.03
C THR A 33 -11.27 6.23 -2.85
N ASP A 34 -11.41 7.34 -2.12
CA ASP A 34 -10.46 7.77 -1.11
C ASP A 34 -11.08 7.75 0.29
N TYR A 35 -10.35 7.17 1.24
CA TYR A 35 -10.81 6.96 2.61
C TYR A 35 -9.77 7.46 3.62
N ALA A 36 -10.25 8.14 4.65
CA ALA A 36 -9.45 8.69 5.73
C ALA A 36 -9.63 7.89 7.02
N PHE A 37 -8.53 7.50 7.65
CA PHE A 37 -8.45 6.85 8.95
C PHE A 37 -7.80 7.84 9.92
N SER A 38 -8.63 8.62 10.59
CA SER A 38 -8.22 9.64 11.54
C SER A 38 -7.69 9.01 12.83
N LEU A 39 -6.63 9.60 13.36
CA LEU A 39 -5.88 9.18 14.56
C LEU A 39 -5.77 10.37 15.52
N ALA A 40 -5.19 10.14 16.70
CA ALA A 40 -4.90 11.23 17.64
C ALA A 40 -3.92 12.26 17.04
N GLY A 41 -4.06 13.53 17.43
CA GLY A 41 -3.15 14.61 17.02
C GLY A 41 -3.39 15.16 15.61
N LYS A 42 -4.65 15.15 15.13
CA LYS A 42 -5.05 15.56 13.75
C LYS A 42 -4.41 14.77 12.62
N LEU A 43 -3.79 13.64 12.94
CA LEU A 43 -3.17 12.77 11.96
C LEU A 43 -4.22 11.92 11.27
N ALA A 44 -4.12 11.74 9.96
CA ALA A 44 -4.95 10.81 9.20
C ALA A 44 -4.10 9.98 8.23
N LEU A 45 -4.37 8.66 8.18
CA LEU A 45 -3.93 7.79 7.09
C LEU A 45 -4.97 7.88 5.97
N ILE A 46 -4.56 8.34 4.80
CA ILE A 46 -5.38 8.38 3.59
C ILE A 46 -5.02 7.20 2.70
N LEU A 47 -6.04 6.52 2.19
CA LEU A 47 -5.93 5.39 1.28
C LEU A 47 -6.77 5.70 0.05
N SER A 48 -6.14 5.70 -1.11
CA SER A 48 -6.80 5.93 -2.40
C SER A 48 -6.80 4.65 -3.23
N ALA A 49 -7.99 4.20 -3.59
CA ALA A 49 -8.23 3.12 -4.52
C ALA A 49 -8.43 3.61 -5.97
N ASP A 50 -8.09 4.87 -6.27
CA ASP A 50 -8.21 5.42 -7.61
C ASP A 50 -7.31 4.65 -8.59
N LYS A 51 -7.85 4.28 -9.76
CA LYS A 51 -7.14 3.42 -10.73
C LYS A 51 -5.92 4.08 -11.37
N ASN A 52 -5.88 5.42 -11.39
CA ASN A 52 -4.81 6.20 -11.98
C ASN A 52 -3.83 6.71 -10.91
N PHE A 53 -4.32 6.98 -9.69
CA PHE A 53 -3.57 7.60 -8.61
C PHE A 53 -3.68 6.83 -7.29
N SER A 54 -3.64 5.50 -7.35
CA SER A 54 -3.67 4.63 -6.17
C SER A 54 -2.46 4.92 -5.27
N HIS A 55 -2.69 5.33 -4.02
CA HIS A 55 -1.62 5.67 -3.07
C HIS A 55 -2.10 5.53 -1.63
N PHE A 56 -1.14 5.55 -0.71
CA PHE A 56 -1.40 5.81 0.70
C PHE A 56 -0.50 6.95 1.20
N ARG A 57 -0.98 7.70 2.18
CA ARG A 57 -0.18 8.77 2.81
C ARG A 57 -0.68 9.08 4.21
N VAL A 58 0.22 9.56 5.05
CA VAL A 58 -0.13 10.15 6.34
C VAL A 58 -0.13 11.68 6.20
N THR A 59 -1.15 12.34 6.74
CA THR A 59 -1.34 13.79 6.60
C THR A 59 -1.92 14.41 7.87
N GLN A 60 -1.66 15.70 8.05
CA GLN A 60 -2.35 16.55 9.05
C GLN A 60 -3.25 17.60 8.39
N LYS A 61 -3.30 17.63 7.04
CA LYS A 61 -4.19 18.53 6.30
C LYS A 61 -5.64 18.11 6.48
N ASP A 62 -6.51 19.12 6.63
CA ASP A 62 -7.95 18.93 6.63
C ASP A 62 -8.45 18.44 5.27
N PHE A 63 -9.59 17.74 5.27
CA PHE A 63 -10.26 17.22 4.09
C PHE A 63 -11.77 17.33 4.26
N ILE A 64 -12.47 17.43 3.14
CA ILE A 64 -13.93 17.36 3.11
C ILE A 64 -14.30 15.88 3.08
N HIS A 65 -15.23 15.49 3.95
CA HIS A 65 -15.75 14.13 3.97
C HIS A 65 -17.04 14.05 3.15
N THR A 66 -17.26 12.88 2.57
CA THR A 66 -18.51 12.44 1.97
C THR A 66 -19.00 11.17 2.66
N ASP A 67 -20.15 10.67 2.26
CA ASP A 67 -20.62 9.35 2.63
C ASP A 67 -20.74 8.47 1.38
N ASN A 68 -20.29 7.21 1.50
CA ASN A 68 -20.49 6.21 0.47
C ASN A 68 -20.61 4.82 1.11
N HIS A 69 -21.16 3.87 0.35
CA HIS A 69 -21.47 2.53 0.85
C HIS A 69 -20.25 1.84 1.47
N PHE A 70 -19.11 1.81 0.76
CA PHE A 70 -17.91 1.14 1.26
C PHE A 70 -17.30 1.85 2.46
N GLY A 71 -17.35 3.19 2.52
CA GLY A 71 -16.94 4.00 3.66
C GLY A 71 -17.73 3.67 4.93
N ASN A 72 -19.04 3.45 4.81
CA ASN A 72 -19.86 2.99 5.94
C ASN A 72 -19.47 1.59 6.43
N ILE A 73 -19.07 0.69 5.53
CA ILE A 73 -18.58 -0.64 5.90
C ILE A 73 -17.22 -0.53 6.58
N LEU A 74 -16.28 0.26 6.04
CA LEU A 74 -15.00 0.53 6.70
C LEU A 74 -15.21 1.09 8.12
N LYS A 75 -16.13 2.05 8.26
CA LYS A 75 -16.51 2.61 9.56
C LYS A 75 -16.98 1.51 10.53
N LYS A 76 -17.79 0.54 10.09
CA LYS A 76 -18.24 -0.57 10.93
C LYS A 76 -17.07 -1.39 11.51
N TYR A 77 -16.03 -1.67 10.74
CA TYR A 77 -14.94 -2.56 11.17
C TYR A 77 -13.73 -1.84 11.77
N PHE A 78 -13.44 -0.62 11.32
CA PHE A 78 -12.19 0.08 11.66
C PHE A 78 -12.37 1.26 12.61
N ASN A 79 -13.59 1.82 12.79
CA ASN A 79 -13.78 2.85 13.83
C ASN A 79 -13.45 2.29 15.22
N SER A 80 -12.71 3.09 15.98
CA SER A 80 -12.26 2.76 17.34
C SER A 80 -11.37 1.53 17.45
N ALA A 81 -10.91 0.97 16.34
CA ALA A 81 -9.95 -0.13 16.35
C ALA A 81 -8.54 0.37 16.67
N PHE A 82 -7.73 -0.48 17.29
CA PHE A 82 -6.31 -0.25 17.52
C PHE A 82 -5.51 -0.85 16.37
N ILE A 83 -4.54 -0.11 15.84
CA ILE A 83 -3.67 -0.60 14.77
C ILE A 83 -2.63 -1.54 15.37
N ASP A 84 -2.68 -2.81 14.98
CA ASP A 84 -1.74 -3.82 15.44
C ASP A 84 -0.49 -3.85 14.57
N SER A 85 -0.68 -3.80 13.25
CA SER A 85 0.41 -3.81 12.28
C SER A 85 -0.01 -3.24 10.93
N ILE A 86 0.99 -2.81 10.15
CA ILE A 86 0.83 -2.45 8.74
C ILE A 86 2.05 -2.98 7.98
N ASN A 87 1.83 -3.91 7.05
CA ASN A 87 2.90 -4.65 6.38
C ASN A 87 2.64 -4.79 4.89
N GLN A 88 3.68 -4.79 4.07
CA GLN A 88 3.59 -5.18 2.67
C GLN A 88 3.72 -6.70 2.49
N PHE A 89 3.14 -7.23 1.42
CA PHE A 89 3.37 -8.63 1.03
C PHE A 89 4.54 -8.73 0.05
N GLY A 90 5.67 -9.28 0.51
CA GLY A 90 6.89 -9.35 -0.28
C GLY A 90 7.40 -7.95 -0.61
N SER A 91 7.68 -7.71 -1.89
CA SER A 91 8.00 -6.39 -2.43
C SER A 91 6.90 -5.81 -3.32
N ASP A 92 5.73 -6.42 -3.40
CA ASP A 92 4.64 -5.85 -4.22
C ASP A 92 3.98 -4.65 -3.53
N ARG A 93 3.19 -3.90 -4.29
CA ARG A 93 2.37 -2.79 -3.79
C ARG A 93 1.08 -3.28 -3.15
N ILE A 94 1.15 -4.37 -2.38
CA ILE A 94 0.02 -4.92 -1.64
C ILE A 94 0.32 -4.78 -0.15
N ILE A 95 -0.53 -4.05 0.55
CA ILE A 95 -0.33 -3.68 1.96
C ILE A 95 -1.50 -4.18 2.79
N CYS A 96 -1.21 -4.76 3.94
CA CYS A 96 -2.20 -5.26 4.89
C CYS A 96 -2.10 -4.46 6.20
N LEU A 97 -3.18 -3.77 6.55
CA LEU A 97 -3.40 -3.13 7.84
C LEU A 97 -4.20 -4.08 8.74
N SER A 98 -3.60 -4.55 9.83
CA SER A 98 -4.29 -5.35 10.85
C SER A 98 -4.71 -4.46 12.01
N VAL A 99 -5.95 -4.63 12.46
CA VAL A 99 -6.49 -3.90 13.61
C VAL A 99 -7.22 -4.82 14.58
N THR A 100 -7.20 -4.47 15.86
CA THR A 100 -8.00 -5.12 16.90
C THR A 100 -9.12 -4.18 17.34
N LYS A 101 -10.34 -4.70 17.34
CA LYS A 101 -11.55 -3.97 17.75
C LYS A 101 -12.41 -4.85 18.64
N ASN A 102 -12.90 -4.29 19.75
CA ASN A 102 -13.89 -4.98 20.57
C ASN A 102 -15.24 -5.04 19.84
N ASP A 103 -15.86 -6.21 19.84
CA ASP A 103 -17.22 -6.40 19.35
C ASP A 103 -18.26 -5.83 20.32
N GLU A 104 -19.54 -6.02 19.99
CA GLU A 104 -20.69 -5.51 20.75
C GLU A 104 -20.76 -6.07 22.18
N LEU A 105 -20.14 -7.23 22.44
CA LEU A 105 -20.07 -7.88 23.73
C LEU A 105 -18.76 -7.56 24.49
N GLY A 106 -17.88 -6.77 23.88
CA GLY A 106 -16.60 -6.37 24.46
C GLY A 106 -15.46 -7.34 24.20
N TYR A 107 -15.65 -8.39 23.39
CA TYR A 107 -14.58 -9.33 23.04
C TYR A 107 -13.70 -8.76 21.92
N PRO A 108 -12.37 -8.85 22.03
CA PRO A 108 -11.47 -8.38 20.98
C PRO A 108 -11.61 -9.26 19.72
N LYS A 109 -11.74 -8.63 18.56
CA LYS A 109 -11.71 -9.26 17.24
C LYS A 109 -10.66 -8.60 16.36
N VAL A 110 -9.98 -9.41 15.55
CA VAL A 110 -9.01 -8.94 14.56
C VAL A 110 -9.72 -8.75 13.22
N TYR A 111 -9.45 -7.62 12.58
CA TYR A 111 -9.86 -7.32 11.21
C TYR A 111 -8.63 -6.89 10.40
N LYS A 112 -8.61 -7.25 9.13
CA LYS A 112 -7.53 -6.83 8.22
C LYS A 112 -8.11 -6.01 7.08
N LEU A 113 -7.37 -5.03 6.62
CA LEU A 113 -7.65 -4.27 5.40
C LEU A 113 -6.48 -4.46 4.44
N VAL A 114 -6.75 -5.17 3.34
CA VAL A 114 -5.79 -5.36 2.26
C VAL A 114 -5.99 -4.28 1.21
N PHE A 115 -4.90 -3.60 0.90
CA PHE A 115 -4.78 -2.57 -0.12
C PHE A 115 -3.97 -3.13 -1.28
N GLU A 116 -4.58 -3.26 -2.44
CA GLU A 116 -3.88 -3.61 -3.67
C GLU A 116 -3.69 -2.34 -4.49
N PHE A 117 -2.46 -1.83 -4.60
CA PHE A 117 -2.15 -0.63 -5.39
C PHE A 117 -1.54 -1.02 -6.75
N THR A 118 -2.26 -1.88 -7.48
CA THR A 118 -1.79 -2.48 -8.73
C THR A 118 -2.18 -1.69 -9.98
N GLY A 119 -2.82 -0.52 -9.83
CA GLY A 119 -3.33 0.31 -10.92
C GLY A 119 -4.75 -0.13 -11.32
N LYS A 120 -4.88 -0.83 -12.46
CA LYS A 120 -6.19 -1.24 -13.00
C LYS A 120 -7.00 -2.15 -12.08
N THR A 121 -6.31 -3.01 -11.33
CA THR A 121 -6.90 -3.95 -10.38
C THR A 121 -6.79 -3.46 -8.94
N SER A 122 -6.56 -2.15 -8.73
CA SER A 122 -6.46 -1.62 -7.37
C SER A 122 -7.73 -1.87 -6.58
N ASN A 123 -7.58 -2.24 -5.32
CA ASN A 123 -8.71 -2.69 -4.50
C ASN A 123 -8.47 -2.43 -3.01
N LEU A 124 -9.58 -2.38 -2.27
CA LEU A 124 -9.61 -2.36 -0.80
C LEU A 124 -10.47 -3.55 -0.36
N ILE A 125 -9.90 -4.44 0.45
CA ILE A 125 -10.54 -5.72 0.79
C ILE A 125 -10.50 -5.88 2.32
N ILE A 126 -11.67 -5.99 2.92
CA ILE A 126 -11.84 -6.19 4.37
C ILE A 126 -11.88 -7.69 4.62
N LEU A 127 -11.03 -8.17 5.53
CA LEU A 127 -10.97 -9.56 5.95
C LEU A 127 -11.28 -9.70 7.44
N ASP A 128 -11.81 -10.87 7.82
CA ASP A 128 -11.86 -11.31 9.20
C ASP A 128 -10.53 -11.93 9.66
N GLU A 129 -10.52 -12.46 10.89
CA GLU A 129 -9.35 -13.09 11.49
C GLU A 129 -8.90 -14.38 10.78
N ALA A 130 -9.81 -15.04 10.05
CA ALA A 130 -9.57 -16.26 9.29
C ALA A 130 -9.25 -15.98 7.81
N ASP A 131 -8.95 -14.73 7.47
CA ASP A 131 -8.69 -14.26 6.11
C ASP A 131 -9.87 -14.50 5.14
N ILE A 132 -11.11 -14.54 5.67
CA ILE A 132 -12.32 -14.56 4.86
C ILE A 132 -12.73 -13.13 4.50
N ILE A 133 -13.04 -12.92 3.23
CA ILE A 133 -13.48 -11.62 2.72
C ILE A 133 -14.83 -11.27 3.33
N ILE A 134 -14.85 -10.18 4.08
CA ILE A 134 -16.07 -9.55 4.60
C ILE A 134 -16.70 -8.69 3.50
N GLU A 135 -15.89 -7.83 2.88
CA GLU A 135 -16.31 -6.98 1.77
C GLU A 135 -15.11 -6.53 0.95
N ALA A 136 -15.32 -6.26 -0.35
CA ALA A 136 -14.33 -5.67 -1.24
C ALA A 136 -14.91 -4.46 -1.98
N TYR A 137 -14.08 -3.44 -2.21
CA TYR A 137 -14.47 -2.26 -2.99
C TYR A 137 -14.80 -2.65 -4.44
N HIS A 138 -13.98 -3.52 -5.03
CA HIS A 138 -14.27 -4.18 -6.30
C HIS A 138 -14.41 -5.68 -6.13
N LYS A 139 -15.54 -6.21 -6.59
CA LYS A 139 -15.87 -7.65 -6.58
C LYS A 139 -15.56 -8.25 -7.94
N HIS A 140 -14.90 -9.40 -7.95
CA HIS A 140 -14.47 -10.08 -9.15
C HIS A 140 -14.75 -11.57 -9.06
N PHE A 141 -15.47 -12.09 -10.07
CA PHE A 141 -15.67 -13.51 -10.27
C PHE A 141 -14.67 -13.94 -11.35
N GLU A 142 -13.48 -14.37 -10.92
CA GLU A 142 -12.41 -14.94 -11.76
C GLU A 142 -11.59 -13.92 -12.60
N ILE A 143 -10.77 -13.13 -11.91
CA ILE A 143 -9.65 -12.37 -12.53
C ILE A 143 -8.37 -12.92 -11.92
N ASP A 144 -7.34 -13.19 -12.74
CA ASP A 144 -6.05 -13.75 -12.29
C ASP A 144 -6.21 -15.02 -11.42
N SER A 145 -7.16 -15.89 -11.82
CA SER A 145 -7.49 -17.14 -11.13
C SER A 145 -7.96 -17.00 -9.67
N ARG A 146 -8.39 -15.80 -9.26
CA ARG A 146 -8.94 -15.55 -7.92
C ARG A 146 -10.38 -15.02 -7.96
N ILE A 147 -11.11 -15.32 -6.89
CA ILE A 147 -12.45 -14.81 -6.64
C ILE A 147 -12.36 -13.82 -5.47
N ILE A 148 -12.74 -12.57 -5.73
CA ILE A 148 -12.83 -11.52 -4.71
C ILE A 148 -14.31 -11.22 -4.49
N SER A 149 -14.89 -11.87 -3.46
CA SER A 149 -16.30 -11.76 -3.12
C SER A 149 -16.48 -12.05 -1.62
N PRO A 150 -17.50 -11.47 -0.96
CA PRO A 150 -17.83 -11.82 0.42
C PRO A 150 -17.98 -13.33 0.65
N ASN A 151 -17.55 -13.80 1.82
CA ASN A 151 -17.55 -15.19 2.28
C ASN A 151 -16.62 -16.14 1.51
N VAL A 152 -15.66 -15.59 0.77
CA VAL A 152 -14.59 -16.36 0.10
C VAL A 152 -13.28 -16.12 0.84
N ALA A 153 -12.45 -17.15 0.97
CA ALA A 153 -11.09 -17.00 1.50
C ALA A 153 -10.26 -16.09 0.58
N TYR A 154 -9.58 -15.11 1.16
CA TYR A 154 -8.71 -14.22 0.39
C TYR A 154 -7.49 -14.98 -0.14
N ALA A 155 -7.25 -14.85 -1.44
CA ALA A 155 -6.04 -15.31 -2.10
C ALA A 155 -5.21 -14.10 -2.55
N LYS A 156 -3.97 -14.03 -2.07
CA LYS A 156 -2.98 -13.06 -2.56
C LYS A 156 -2.73 -13.31 -4.05
N LEU A 157 -2.47 -12.24 -4.80
CA LEU A 157 -1.88 -12.35 -6.13
C LEU A 157 -0.53 -13.08 -6.04
N GLU A 158 -0.43 -14.23 -6.71
CA GLU A 158 0.84 -14.93 -6.83
C GLU A 158 1.75 -14.19 -7.81
N SER A 159 3.03 -14.06 -7.44
CA SER A 159 4.06 -13.46 -8.27
C SER A 159 5.16 -14.48 -8.48
N THR A 160 5.55 -14.67 -9.74
CA THR A 160 6.73 -15.48 -10.11
C THR A 160 8.02 -14.66 -10.10
N LYS A 161 7.93 -13.36 -9.78
CA LYS A 161 9.06 -12.43 -9.74
C LYS A 161 9.87 -12.61 -8.47
N VAL A 162 11.15 -12.28 -8.56
CA VAL A 162 12.10 -12.32 -7.44
C VAL A 162 11.84 -11.13 -6.53
N ASP A 163 11.70 -11.38 -5.23
CA ASP A 163 11.66 -10.32 -4.22
C ASP A 163 13.06 -9.70 -4.08
N PRO A 164 13.27 -8.43 -4.48
CA PRO A 164 14.58 -7.78 -4.47
C PRO A 164 15.18 -7.65 -3.06
N PHE A 165 14.37 -7.52 -2.00
CA PHE A 165 14.90 -7.43 -0.63
C PHE A 165 15.32 -8.79 -0.05
N SER A 166 14.98 -9.90 -0.72
CA SER A 166 15.43 -11.25 -0.35
C SER A 166 16.77 -11.64 -0.99
N MET A 167 17.25 -10.86 -1.95
CA MET A 167 18.48 -11.11 -2.69
C MET A 167 19.73 -10.81 -1.83
N LYS A 168 20.79 -11.59 -2.03
CA LYS A 168 22.08 -11.42 -1.31
C LYS A 168 23.18 -10.78 -2.16
N SER A 169 23.07 -10.90 -3.48
CA SER A 169 24.06 -10.46 -4.46
C SER A 169 23.41 -10.20 -5.81
N ASP A 170 24.00 -9.31 -6.59
CA ASP A 170 23.64 -9.03 -8.00
C ASP A 170 24.39 -10.00 -8.95
N ASP A 171 24.45 -11.29 -8.63
CA ASP A 171 25.28 -12.27 -9.35
C ASP A 171 24.84 -12.53 -10.81
N THR A 172 23.70 -11.98 -11.21
CA THR A 172 23.14 -12.12 -12.56
C THR A 172 22.99 -10.76 -13.23
N THR A 173 23.12 -10.75 -14.57
CA THR A 173 22.79 -9.58 -15.38
C THR A 173 21.37 -9.12 -15.06
N LEU A 174 21.20 -7.83 -14.78
CA LEU A 174 19.90 -7.23 -14.51
C LEU A 174 18.95 -7.44 -15.71
N GLN A 175 17.77 -8.00 -15.44
CA GLN A 175 16.73 -8.19 -16.45
C GLN A 175 15.50 -7.37 -16.08
N GLU A 176 14.87 -6.75 -17.08
CA GLU A 176 13.63 -6.01 -16.84
C GLU A 176 12.51 -6.99 -16.47
N ASN A 177 11.60 -6.55 -15.59
CA ASN A 177 10.35 -7.24 -15.24
C ASN A 177 10.48 -8.60 -14.51
N ILE A 178 11.67 -8.96 -13.99
CA ILE A 178 11.86 -10.16 -13.15
C ILE A 178 11.81 -9.87 -11.65
N TYR A 179 11.92 -8.60 -11.24
CA TYR A 179 11.94 -8.21 -9.83
C TYR A 179 10.57 -7.70 -9.40
N GLU A 180 10.07 -8.20 -8.27
CA GLU A 180 8.81 -7.77 -7.65
C GLU A 180 8.95 -6.33 -7.16
N GLY A 181 7.92 -5.50 -7.36
CA GLY A 181 7.93 -4.13 -6.84
C GLY A 181 8.84 -3.13 -7.55
N VAL A 182 9.69 -3.56 -8.49
CA VAL A 182 10.60 -2.67 -9.22
C VAL A 182 9.89 -2.14 -10.47
N SER A 183 9.64 -0.83 -10.51
CA SER A 183 9.08 -0.19 -11.70
C SER A 183 10.11 -0.03 -12.81
N LYS A 184 9.66 0.28 -14.04
CA LYS A 184 10.57 0.67 -15.12
C LYS A 184 11.45 1.86 -14.75
N LEU A 185 10.91 2.78 -13.95
CA LEU A 185 11.62 3.98 -13.52
C LEU A 185 12.79 3.63 -12.59
N SER A 186 12.54 2.85 -11.54
CA SER A 186 13.61 2.43 -10.62
C SER A 186 14.54 1.39 -11.25
N PHE A 187 14.05 0.56 -12.17
CA PHE A 187 14.88 -0.36 -12.94
C PHE A 187 15.91 0.36 -13.83
N SER A 188 15.52 1.45 -14.51
CA SER A 188 16.47 2.26 -15.29
C SER A 188 17.61 2.80 -14.42
N GLU A 189 17.32 3.19 -13.18
CA GLU A 189 18.35 3.59 -12.21
C GLU A 189 19.26 2.42 -11.84
N CYS A 190 18.71 1.22 -11.66
CA CYS A 190 19.50 0.01 -11.37
C CYS A 190 20.46 -0.32 -12.52
N CYS A 191 20.01 -0.18 -13.76
CA CYS A 191 20.86 -0.34 -14.95
C CYS A 191 21.95 0.73 -15.01
N TYR A 192 21.60 2.00 -14.76
CA TYR A 192 22.56 3.10 -14.71
C TYR A 192 23.65 2.88 -13.64
N ALA A 193 23.25 2.47 -12.44
CA ALA A 193 24.17 2.15 -11.34
C ALA A 193 24.85 0.77 -11.48
N SER A 194 24.46 -0.04 -12.47
CA SER A 194 24.90 -1.43 -12.65
C SER A 194 24.72 -2.32 -11.40
N SER A 195 23.74 -2.01 -10.55
CA SER A 195 23.45 -2.75 -9.32
C SER A 195 22.05 -2.48 -8.83
N LEU A 196 21.24 -3.54 -8.69
CA LEU A 196 19.91 -3.45 -8.09
C LEU A 196 20.02 -3.26 -6.59
N LEU A 197 20.83 -4.09 -5.91
CA LEU A 197 20.97 -4.06 -4.47
C LEU A 197 21.51 -2.72 -3.95
N ASN A 198 22.46 -2.10 -4.66
CA ASN A 198 22.95 -0.78 -4.29
C ASN A 198 21.81 0.26 -4.36
N VAL A 199 21.07 0.29 -5.46
CA VAL A 199 19.99 1.26 -5.67
C VAL A 199 18.87 1.08 -4.65
N ILE A 200 18.34 -0.13 -4.47
CA ILE A 200 17.20 -0.33 -3.57
C ILE A 200 17.55 -0.12 -2.10
N ASN A 201 18.84 -0.19 -1.71
CA ASN A 201 19.32 0.04 -0.34
C ASN A 201 19.94 1.42 -0.16
N ARG A 202 19.78 2.34 -1.12
CA ARG A 202 20.22 3.74 -0.94
C ARG A 202 19.55 4.35 0.28
N LYS A 203 20.27 5.28 0.90
CA LYS A 203 19.72 6.09 1.98
C LYS A 203 18.50 6.86 1.45
N VAL A 204 17.39 6.76 2.16
CA VAL A 204 16.16 7.50 1.85
C VAL A 204 16.40 8.99 1.98
N ASP A 205 16.10 9.73 0.90
CA ASP A 205 16.06 11.17 0.81
C ASP A 205 14.93 11.55 -0.17
N PRO A 206 13.73 11.89 0.30
CA PRO A 206 12.58 12.11 -0.59
C PRO A 206 12.84 13.26 -1.57
N THR A 207 13.01 12.93 -2.85
CA THR A 207 13.42 13.89 -3.88
C THR A 207 12.30 14.16 -4.89
N LEU A 208 12.13 15.44 -5.24
CA LEU A 208 11.44 15.88 -6.46
C LEU A 208 12.46 16.03 -7.58
N ILE A 209 12.26 15.30 -8.68
CA ILE A 209 13.20 15.24 -9.80
C ILE A 209 12.59 16.01 -10.98
N ALA A 210 13.20 17.14 -11.30
CA ALA A 210 12.77 17.99 -12.39
C ALA A 210 13.45 17.59 -13.70
N GLY A 211 12.64 17.22 -14.70
CA GLY A 211 13.05 17.05 -16.10
C GLY A 211 11.91 17.47 -17.03
N ASN A 212 11.74 16.79 -18.17
CA ASN A 212 10.58 17.00 -19.06
C ASN A 212 9.21 16.77 -18.38
N LYS A 213 9.20 15.98 -17.30
CA LYS A 213 8.09 15.81 -16.37
C LYS A 213 8.63 15.85 -14.94
N ILE A 214 7.79 16.28 -13.99
CA ILE A 214 8.12 16.21 -12.57
C ILE A 214 7.93 14.77 -12.10
N ASN A 215 9.02 14.14 -11.65
CA ASN A 215 8.99 12.86 -10.96
C ASN A 215 9.23 13.06 -9.46
N PHE A 216 8.92 12.04 -8.67
CA PHE A 216 9.28 11.95 -7.27
C PHE A 216 9.79 10.55 -6.97
N TYR A 217 10.67 10.38 -5.99
CA TYR A 217 11.06 9.05 -5.52
C TYR A 217 11.60 9.11 -4.08
N CYS A 218 11.95 7.96 -3.52
CA CYS A 218 12.45 7.85 -2.14
C CYS A 218 13.94 8.22 -2.00
N PHE A 219 14.64 8.43 -3.11
CA PHE A 219 16.03 8.89 -3.21
C PHE A 219 16.28 9.39 -4.65
N ASP A 220 17.44 9.99 -4.89
CA ASP A 220 17.81 10.50 -6.21
C ASP A 220 17.87 9.39 -7.27
N LEU A 221 17.30 9.68 -8.44
CA LEU A 221 17.41 8.86 -9.64
C LEU A 221 18.36 9.56 -10.61
N LEU A 222 19.65 9.25 -10.49
CA LEU A 222 20.73 9.89 -11.22
C LEU A 222 20.63 9.68 -12.74
N HIS A 223 19.98 8.60 -13.20
CA HIS A 223 19.74 8.39 -14.63
C HIS A 223 18.83 9.45 -15.28
N LEU A 224 18.09 10.22 -14.47
CA LEU A 224 17.26 11.33 -14.93
C LEU A 224 18.02 12.68 -14.95
N GLU A 225 19.23 12.74 -14.36
CA GLU A 225 20.06 13.94 -14.42
C GLU A 225 20.61 14.10 -15.84
N GLY A 226 20.07 15.06 -16.59
CA GLY A 226 20.50 15.38 -17.97
C GLY A 226 19.46 15.17 -19.06
N GLU A 227 18.20 14.82 -18.73
CA GLU A 227 17.05 14.83 -19.65
C GLU A 227 16.34 16.19 -19.80
#